data_AF-A0A0S8C018-F1
#
_entry.id   AF-A0A0S8C018-F1
#
_cell.length_a   1.000
_cell.length_b   1.000
_cell.length_c   1.000
_cell.angle_alpha   90.00
_cell.angle_beta   90.00
_cell.angle_gamma   90.00
#
_symmetry.space_group_name_H-M   'P 1'
#
loop_
_entity.id
_entity.type
_entity.pdbx_description
1 polymer ?
#
loop_
_entity_poly.entity_id
_entity_poly.type
_entity_poly.pdbx_seq_one_letter_code
_entity_poly.pdbx_strand_id
1 'polypeptide(L)'
;FYTSEKFEILAISILAVLIGLALWIFHAPNPNMEHAHLNSVWPAPAIEIADIIMAIVLSFFLFTNTWRCFTNVMGDLKGKIPFELYVIQAKEFIVNFITQKKFGECTDRMQWVIHLLIMTGYSAIFMMVVIFLAGGIELIGLAWEPIRFQRDVIYPFFHPWRLLGYYATFALLYGTTYAMIGRIKKKKAPYKNSHATDWMFLILLQLTTLTGIFIHFTRLLDWPLTTYILYVFHLMVAVPMLVLEVPFAKWAHLMFRPVVLYATSVKEKYLQQQQEAA
;
A
#
# COMPACT_ATOMS: atom_id res chain seq x y z
N PHE A 1 -12.47 -13.89 -3.60
CA PHE A 1 -12.71 -13.14 -2.35
C PHE A 1 -13.90 -12.21 -2.52
N TYR A 2 -13.98 -11.41 -3.58
CA TYR A 2 -15.17 -10.61 -3.88
C TYR A 2 -16.20 -11.38 -4.69
N THR A 3 -17.38 -11.58 -4.11
CA THR A 3 -18.51 -12.29 -4.74
C THR A 3 -19.57 -11.33 -5.27
N SER A 4 -19.65 -10.11 -4.73
CA SER A 4 -20.55 -9.04 -5.18
C SER A 4 -20.15 -7.68 -4.62
N GLU A 5 -20.62 -6.58 -5.24
CA GLU A 5 -20.41 -5.21 -4.75
C GLU A 5 -21.01 -4.99 -3.35
N LYS A 6 -22.15 -5.63 -3.06
CA LYS A 6 -22.78 -5.57 -1.74
C LYS A 6 -21.89 -6.19 -0.66
N PHE A 7 -21.25 -7.32 -0.98
CA PHE A 7 -20.30 -7.96 -0.09
C PHE A 7 -19.07 -7.09 0.16
N GLU A 8 -18.54 -6.43 -0.87
CA GLU A 8 -17.43 -5.47 -0.75
C GLU A 8 -17.76 -4.35 0.26
N ILE A 9 -18.88 -3.65 0.05
CA ILE A 9 -19.30 -2.54 0.89
C ILE A 9 -19.56 -3.01 2.33
N LEU A 10 -20.21 -4.16 2.50
CA LEU A 10 -20.48 -4.73 3.81
C LEU A 10 -19.18 -5.11 4.55
N ALA A 11 -18.23 -5.76 3.87
CA ALA A 11 -16.95 -6.14 4.45
C ALA A 11 -16.14 -4.93 4.90
N ILE A 12 -16.10 -3.86 4.09
CA ILE A 12 -15.46 -2.59 4.47
C ILE A 12 -16.13 -2.00 5.71
N SER A 13 -17.46 -1.92 5.69
CA SER A 13 -18.22 -1.26 6.75
C SER A 13 -18.08 -1.99 8.08
N ILE A 14 -18.16 -3.32 8.06
CA ILE A 14 -17.95 -4.15 9.25
C ILE A 14 -16.53 -3.97 9.77
N LEU A 15 -15.52 -4.09 8.91
CA LEU A 15 -14.13 -3.96 9.34
C LEU A 15 -13.83 -2.56 9.88
N ALA A 16 -14.35 -1.51 9.25
CA ALA A 16 -14.23 -0.13 9.73
C ALA A 16 -14.79 0.01 11.15
N VAL A 17 -16.00 -0.48 11.40
CA VAL A 17 -16.63 -0.45 12.73
C VAL A 17 -15.82 -1.24 13.75
N LEU A 18 -15.34 -2.44 13.38
CA LEU A 18 -14.51 -3.26 14.27
C LEU A 18 -13.21 -2.54 14.66
N ILE A 19 -12.56 -1.83 13.72
CA ILE A 19 -11.36 -1.05 14.02
C ILE A 19 -11.68 0.15 14.92
N GLY A 20 -12.78 0.85 14.67
CA GLY A 20 -13.24 1.93 15.55
C GLY A 20 -13.51 1.45 16.97
N LEU A 21 -14.19 0.32 17.12
CA LEU A 21 -14.44 -0.32 18.41
C LEU A 21 -13.14 -0.80 19.07
N ALA A 22 -12.20 -1.37 18.31
CA ALA A 22 -10.92 -1.80 18.85
C ALA A 22 -10.12 -0.62 19.40
N LEU A 23 -10.04 0.51 18.68
CA LEU A 23 -9.34 1.70 19.16
C LEU A 23 -10.04 2.35 20.35
N TRP A 24 -11.37 2.25 20.43
CA TRP A 24 -12.16 2.69 21.59
C TRP A 24 -11.98 1.78 22.81
N ILE A 25 -11.77 0.49 22.63
CA ILE A 25 -11.56 -0.45 23.75
C ILE A 25 -10.09 -0.42 24.22
N PHE A 26 -9.16 -0.31 23.27
CA PHE A 26 -7.72 -0.39 23.49
C PHE A 26 -7.05 0.99 23.34
N HIS A 27 -7.43 1.94 24.20
CA HIS A 27 -6.75 3.22 24.36
C HIS A 27 -6.07 3.34 25.73
N ALA A 28 -5.07 4.21 25.83
CA ALA A 28 -4.44 4.54 27.10
C ALA A 28 -5.43 5.27 28.05
N PRO A 29 -5.32 5.08 29.38
CA PRO A 29 -6.33 5.53 30.33
C PRO A 29 -6.41 7.06 30.51
N ASN A 30 -5.31 7.77 30.25
CA ASN A 30 -5.20 9.21 30.50
C ASN A 30 -4.74 9.94 29.22
N PRO A 31 -5.64 10.16 28.26
CA PRO A 31 -5.32 10.91 27.04
C PRO A 31 -4.93 12.35 27.40
N ASN A 32 -3.93 12.90 26.72
CA ASN A 32 -3.58 14.30 26.89
C ASN A 32 -4.66 15.17 26.22
N MET A 33 -5.42 15.92 27.02
CA MET A 33 -6.48 16.80 26.54
C MET A 33 -6.05 18.27 26.44
N GLU A 34 -4.81 18.59 26.82
CA GLU A 34 -4.21 19.91 26.67
C GLU A 34 -3.50 20.05 25.31
N HIS A 35 -2.80 19.00 24.88
CA HIS A 35 -2.02 18.97 23.66
C HIS A 35 -2.36 17.75 22.80
N ALA A 36 -2.27 17.89 21.47
CA ALA A 36 -2.58 16.88 20.46
C ALA A 36 -1.49 15.79 20.33
N HIS A 37 -1.22 15.11 21.45
CA HIS A 37 -0.21 14.06 21.59
C HIS A 37 -0.82 12.68 21.31
N LEU A 38 -0.72 12.21 20.05
CA LEU A 38 -1.27 10.91 19.65
C LEU A 38 -0.74 9.75 20.50
N ASN A 39 0.53 9.79 20.88
CA ASN A 39 1.12 8.72 21.70
C ASN A 39 0.54 8.66 23.11
N SER A 40 -0.14 9.71 23.58
CA SER A 40 -0.84 9.69 24.88
C SER A 40 -2.10 8.83 24.85
N VAL A 41 -2.65 8.53 23.67
CA VAL A 41 -3.87 7.74 23.49
C VAL A 41 -3.55 6.39 22.86
N TRP A 42 -2.83 6.42 21.73
CA TRP A 42 -2.39 5.24 20.98
C TRP A 42 -0.87 5.32 20.76
N PRO A 43 -0.07 4.78 21.68
CA PRO A 43 1.39 4.77 21.56
C PRO A 43 1.85 4.11 20.26
N ALA A 44 2.81 4.75 19.57
CA ALA A 44 3.36 4.23 18.32
C ALA A 44 3.82 2.75 18.39
N PRO A 45 4.49 2.28 19.47
CA PRO A 45 4.90 0.87 19.55
C PRO A 45 3.72 -0.11 19.60
N ALA A 46 2.60 0.27 20.22
CA ALA A 46 1.41 -0.58 20.28
C ALA A 46 0.73 -0.71 18.91
N ILE A 47 0.67 0.40 18.17
CA ILE A 47 0.16 0.41 16.79
C ILE A 47 1.09 -0.35 15.85
N GLU A 48 2.42 -0.20 16.01
CA GLU A 48 3.41 -0.96 15.23
C GLU A 48 3.21 -2.48 15.39
N ILE A 49 2.97 -2.97 16.61
CA ILE A 49 2.70 -4.40 16.85
C ILE A 49 1.44 -4.85 16.09
N ALA A 50 0.36 -4.08 16.15
CA ALA A 50 -0.86 -4.40 15.41
C ALA A 50 -0.62 -4.41 13.89
N ASP A 51 0.15 -3.44 13.38
CA ASP A 51 0.52 -3.35 11.97
C ASP A 51 1.42 -4.50 11.53
N ILE A 52 2.37 -4.95 12.37
CA ILE A 52 3.22 -6.12 12.09
C ILE A 52 2.38 -7.39 12.00
N ILE A 53 1.46 -7.60 12.95
CA ILE A 53 0.55 -8.76 12.91
C ILE A 53 -0.27 -8.75 11.62
N MET A 54 -0.85 -7.59 11.28
CA MET A 54 -1.59 -7.42 10.03
C MET A 54 -0.69 -7.70 8.82
N ALA A 55 0.50 -7.12 8.76
CA ALA A 55 1.45 -7.29 7.65
C ALA A 55 1.85 -8.75 7.46
N ILE A 56 2.07 -9.52 8.53
CA ILE A 56 2.35 -10.96 8.47
C ILE A 56 1.18 -11.72 7.84
N VAL A 57 -0.05 -11.46 8.30
CA VAL A 57 -1.26 -12.11 7.78
C VAL A 57 -1.47 -11.78 6.31
N LEU A 58 -1.38 -10.51 5.93
CA LEU A 58 -1.55 -10.08 4.53
C LEU A 58 -0.43 -10.63 3.63
N SER A 59 0.81 -10.67 4.13
CA SER A 59 1.95 -11.26 3.41
C SER A 59 1.74 -12.74 3.16
N PHE A 60 1.25 -13.50 4.16
CA PHE A 60 0.93 -14.92 3.99
C PHE A 60 -0.03 -15.14 2.82
N PHE A 61 -1.14 -14.39 2.76
CA PHE A 61 -2.10 -14.49 1.66
C PHE A 61 -1.51 -14.05 0.32
N LEU A 62 -0.80 -12.93 0.28
CA LEU A 62 -0.19 -12.39 -0.94
C LEU A 62 0.86 -13.35 -1.51
N PHE A 63 1.78 -13.87 -0.68
CA PHE A 63 2.82 -14.80 -1.12
C PHE A 63 2.25 -16.15 -1.51
N THR A 64 1.26 -16.68 -0.78
CA THR A 64 0.58 -17.93 -1.16
C THR A 64 -0.10 -17.79 -2.53
N ASN A 65 -0.82 -16.68 -2.76
CA ASN A 65 -1.46 -16.41 -4.04
C ASN A 65 -0.44 -16.18 -5.17
N THR A 66 0.67 -15.50 -4.87
CA THR A 66 1.77 -15.27 -5.81
C THR A 66 2.43 -16.59 -6.20
N TRP A 67 2.67 -17.48 -5.24
CA TRP A 67 3.21 -18.82 -5.50
C TRP A 67 2.27 -19.68 -6.34
N ARG A 68 0.96 -19.58 -6.09
CA ARG A 68 -0.06 -20.24 -6.91
C ARG A 68 -0.04 -19.69 -8.34
N CYS A 69 0.05 -18.36 -8.51
CA CYS A 69 0.18 -17.72 -9.81
C CYS A 69 1.44 -18.21 -10.55
N PHE A 70 2.60 -18.19 -9.90
CA PHE A 70 3.85 -18.70 -10.45
C PHE A 70 3.73 -20.16 -10.90
N THR A 71 3.15 -21.01 -10.04
CA THR A 71 2.96 -22.44 -10.36
C THR A 71 2.05 -22.64 -11.57
N ASN A 72 0.96 -21.87 -11.68
CA ASN A 72 0.05 -21.94 -12.82
C ASN A 72 0.70 -21.44 -14.12
N VAL A 73 1.52 -20.39 -14.06
CA VAL A 73 2.23 -19.86 -15.25
C VAL A 73 3.30 -20.85 -15.72
N MET A 74 4.03 -21.46 -14.80
CA MET A 74 5.09 -22.42 -15.12
C MET A 74 4.53 -23.76 -15.61
N GLY A 75 3.42 -24.24 -15.03
CA GLY A 75 2.85 -25.55 -15.32
C GLY A 75 3.89 -26.67 -15.13
N ASP A 76 3.86 -27.67 -16.01
CA ASP A 76 4.77 -28.82 -15.97
C ASP A 76 6.25 -28.46 -16.16
N LEU A 77 6.54 -27.28 -16.73
CA LEU A 77 7.93 -26.83 -16.92
C LEU A 77 8.59 -26.45 -15.60
N LYS A 78 7.82 -26.16 -14.53
CA LYS A 78 8.36 -25.75 -13.22
C LYS A 78 9.45 -26.69 -12.71
N GLY A 79 9.23 -28.01 -12.82
CA GLY A 79 10.18 -29.03 -12.35
C GLY A 79 11.20 -29.49 -13.38
N LYS A 80 11.06 -29.07 -14.65
CA LYS A 80 11.94 -29.50 -15.76
C LYS A 80 13.09 -28.52 -16.01
N ILE A 81 12.88 -27.24 -15.70
CA ILE A 81 13.86 -26.19 -15.93
C ILE A 81 14.95 -26.27 -14.84
N PRO A 82 16.25 -26.23 -15.20
CA PRO A 82 17.34 -26.23 -14.22
C PRO A 82 17.30 -24.98 -13.32
N PHE A 83 17.65 -25.15 -12.05
CA PHE A 83 17.64 -24.07 -11.05
C PHE A 83 18.46 -22.84 -11.47
N GLU A 84 19.57 -23.06 -12.18
CA GLU A 84 20.45 -21.99 -12.68
C GLU A 84 19.71 -20.96 -13.54
N LEU A 85 18.78 -21.39 -14.41
CA LEU A 85 18.01 -20.48 -15.26
C LEU A 85 17.09 -19.57 -14.46
N TYR A 86 16.54 -20.06 -13.34
CA TYR A 86 15.76 -19.23 -12.42
C TYR A 86 16.61 -18.12 -11.82
N VAL A 87 17.82 -18.45 -11.35
CA VAL A 87 18.76 -17.47 -10.78
C VAL A 87 19.17 -16.43 -11.83
N ILE A 88 19.54 -16.87 -13.04
CA ILE A 88 19.96 -15.99 -14.14
C ILE A 88 18.85 -14.98 -14.49
N GLN A 89 17.59 -15.42 -14.52
CA GLN A 89 16.47 -14.56 -14.89
C GLN A 89 15.89 -13.74 -13.72
N ALA A 90 16.36 -13.94 -12.48
CA ALA A 90 15.91 -13.15 -11.34
C ALA A 90 16.13 -11.63 -11.56
N LYS A 91 17.11 -11.26 -12.38
CA LYS A 91 17.32 -9.86 -12.80
C LYS A 91 16.08 -9.24 -13.47
N GLU A 92 15.31 -10.00 -14.25
CA GLU A 92 14.10 -9.47 -14.91
C GLU A 92 13.01 -9.16 -13.90
N PHE A 93 12.89 -9.97 -12.83
CA PHE A 93 12.00 -9.64 -11.72
C PHE A 93 12.37 -8.29 -11.10
N ILE A 94 13.62 -8.12 -10.70
CA ILE A 94 14.11 -6.92 -10.02
C ILE A 94 13.97 -5.68 -10.92
N VAL A 95 14.41 -5.77 -12.17
CA VAL A 95 14.35 -4.65 -13.11
C VAL A 95 12.91 -4.22 -13.36
N ASN A 96 11.99 -5.15 -13.60
CA ASN A 96 10.59 -4.80 -13.87
C ASN A 96 9.84 -4.33 -12.61
N PHE A 97 10.20 -4.84 -11.44
CA PHE A 97 9.64 -4.38 -10.16
C PHE A 97 10.02 -2.93 -9.86
N ILE A 98 11.31 -2.58 -9.98
CA ILE A 98 11.83 -1.26 -9.61
C ILE A 98 11.58 -0.22 -10.71
N THR A 99 11.95 -0.51 -11.96
CA THR A 99 12.02 0.52 -13.01
C THR A 99 10.69 0.74 -13.73
N GLN A 100 9.81 -0.27 -13.71
CA GLN A 100 8.59 -0.30 -14.52
C GLN A 100 8.83 0.06 -16.01
N LYS A 101 10.02 -0.28 -16.56
CA LYS A 101 10.52 0.13 -17.90
C LYS A 101 9.48 0.03 -19.02
N LYS A 102 8.61 -0.98 -18.97
CA LYS A 102 7.56 -1.27 -19.95
C LYS A 102 6.51 -0.16 -20.10
N PHE A 103 6.26 0.67 -19.09
CA PHE A 103 5.37 1.82 -19.28
C PHE A 103 5.98 2.91 -20.19
N GLY A 104 7.30 2.91 -20.37
CA GLY A 104 7.99 3.79 -21.31
C GLY A 104 7.62 3.51 -22.77
N GLU A 105 7.09 2.33 -23.06
CA GLU A 105 6.64 1.89 -24.39
C GLU A 105 5.22 2.43 -24.72
N CYS A 106 4.50 2.97 -23.75
CA CYS A 106 3.16 3.51 -23.96
C CYS A 106 3.19 4.92 -24.58
N THR A 107 2.28 5.18 -25.53
CA THR A 107 2.11 6.51 -26.16
C THR A 107 1.52 7.54 -25.20
N ASP A 108 0.64 7.11 -24.28
CA ASP A 108 0.02 7.97 -23.29
C ASP A 108 0.94 8.21 -22.07
N ARG A 109 1.86 9.17 -22.22
CA ARG A 109 2.79 9.58 -21.16
C ARG A 109 2.09 10.04 -19.89
N MET A 110 0.90 10.65 -20.01
CA MET A 110 0.18 11.14 -18.85
C MET A 110 -0.33 9.99 -17.97
N GLN A 111 -0.74 8.86 -18.55
CA GLN A 111 -1.07 7.68 -17.73
C GLN A 111 0.10 7.20 -16.89
N TRP A 112 1.29 7.20 -17.47
CA TRP A 112 2.49 6.82 -16.74
C TRP A 112 2.78 7.78 -15.58
N VAL A 113 2.69 9.10 -15.81
CA VAL A 113 2.89 10.09 -14.74
C VAL A 113 1.89 9.90 -13.61
N ILE A 114 0.60 9.70 -13.92
CA ILE A 114 -0.44 9.50 -12.91
C ILE A 114 -0.21 8.21 -12.12
N HIS A 115 0.13 7.12 -12.79
CA HIS A 115 0.48 5.87 -12.12
C HIS A 115 1.70 6.04 -11.22
N LEU A 116 2.73 6.74 -11.71
CA LEU A 116 3.95 7.00 -10.94
C LEU A 116 3.65 7.82 -9.68
N LEU A 117 2.83 8.88 -9.79
CA LEU A 117 2.41 9.68 -8.64
C LEU A 117 1.67 8.84 -7.60
N ILE A 118 0.71 8.02 -8.02
CA ILE A 118 -0.02 7.14 -7.09
C ILE A 118 0.94 6.15 -6.43
N MET A 119 1.81 5.50 -7.22
CA MET A 119 2.75 4.50 -6.71
C MET A 119 3.73 5.11 -5.70
N THR A 120 4.43 6.18 -6.09
CA THR A 120 5.45 6.82 -5.25
C THR A 120 4.85 7.51 -4.03
N GLY A 121 3.69 8.17 -4.17
CA GLY A 121 2.97 8.75 -3.05
C GLY A 121 2.49 7.69 -2.06
N TYR A 122 1.95 6.58 -2.55
CA TYR A 122 1.58 5.45 -1.70
C TYR A 122 2.80 4.84 -1.02
N SER A 123 3.87 4.53 -1.77
CA SER A 123 5.08 3.93 -1.20
C SER A 123 5.70 4.82 -0.13
N ALA A 124 5.71 6.14 -0.32
CA ALA A 124 6.19 7.09 0.69
C ALA A 124 5.39 6.99 1.99
N ILE A 125 4.06 7.09 1.93
CA ILE A 125 3.23 7.03 3.14
C ILE A 125 3.21 5.63 3.77
N PHE A 126 3.23 4.57 2.95
CA PHE A 126 3.32 3.19 3.42
C PHE A 126 4.61 2.96 4.19
N MET A 127 5.76 3.42 3.69
CA MET A 127 7.01 3.33 4.45
C MET A 127 6.94 4.14 5.76
N MET A 128 6.38 5.35 5.71
CA MET A 128 6.23 6.19 6.91
C MET A 128 5.38 5.53 8.00
N VAL A 129 4.29 4.86 7.63
CA VAL A 129 3.30 4.32 8.58
C VAL A 129 3.53 2.84 8.90
N VAL A 130 4.07 2.03 7.99
CA VAL A 130 4.25 0.58 8.24
C VAL A 130 5.66 0.26 8.71
N ILE A 131 6.66 1.02 8.26
CA ILE A 131 8.07 0.75 8.59
C ILE A 131 8.60 1.75 9.60
N PHE A 132 8.24 3.03 9.48
CA PHE A 132 8.85 4.08 10.28
C PHE A 132 7.95 4.67 11.36
N LEU A 133 6.76 4.11 11.59
CA LEU A 133 5.80 4.65 12.56
C LEU A 133 6.42 4.82 13.95
N ALA A 134 7.01 3.75 14.48
CA ALA A 134 7.78 3.75 15.72
C ALA A 134 9.30 3.82 15.49
N GLY A 135 9.75 4.09 14.25
CA GLY A 135 11.16 4.30 13.89
C GLY A 135 11.89 3.05 13.41
N GLY A 136 11.18 2.01 12.98
CA GLY A 136 11.77 0.80 12.40
C GLY A 136 10.96 -0.43 12.77
N ILE A 137 11.62 -1.40 13.43
CA ILE A 137 10.95 -2.55 14.04
C ILE A 137 11.31 -2.53 15.53
N GLU A 138 10.53 -1.79 16.31
CA GLU A 138 10.79 -1.60 17.75
C GLU A 138 10.72 -2.91 18.51
N LEU A 139 9.83 -3.83 18.10
CA LEU A 139 9.66 -5.17 18.68
C LEU A 139 10.96 -5.98 18.80
N ILE A 140 11.92 -5.82 17.87
CA ILE A 140 13.20 -6.54 17.87
C ILE A 140 14.40 -5.63 18.13
N GLY A 141 14.16 -4.42 18.62
CA GLY A 141 15.21 -3.44 18.92
C GLY A 141 15.86 -2.80 17.68
N LEU A 142 15.28 -2.96 16.49
CA LEU A 142 15.73 -2.32 15.25
C LEU A 142 14.94 -1.03 14.98
N ALA A 143 14.85 -0.16 15.98
CA ALA A 143 14.18 1.14 15.87
C ALA A 143 15.13 2.27 16.26
N TRP A 144 15.15 3.34 15.47
CA TRP A 144 16.02 4.50 15.69
C TRP A 144 15.18 5.76 15.88
N GLU A 145 15.42 6.48 16.98
CA GLU A 145 14.64 7.67 17.30
C GLU A 145 14.60 8.70 16.17
N PRO A 146 15.70 9.05 15.46
CA PRO A 146 15.67 10.09 14.43
C PRO A 146 14.78 9.78 13.22
N ILE A 147 14.44 8.52 12.98
CA ILE A 147 13.60 8.10 11.85
C ILE A 147 12.16 7.75 12.26
N ARG A 148 11.80 7.90 13.53
CA ARG A 148 10.42 7.72 13.98
C ARG A 148 9.48 8.75 13.34
N PHE A 149 8.37 8.29 12.78
CA PHE A 149 7.39 9.14 12.14
C PHE A 149 6.37 9.69 13.14
N GLN A 150 5.74 8.83 13.95
CA GLN A 150 4.76 9.28 14.95
C GLN A 150 5.46 9.80 16.19
N ARG A 151 5.42 11.13 16.38
CA ARG A 151 6.00 11.81 17.54
C ARG A 151 5.12 12.95 18.02
N ASP A 152 5.27 13.29 19.30
CA ASP A 152 4.56 14.41 19.93
C ASP A 152 5.25 15.77 19.71
N VAL A 153 6.39 15.79 19.03
CA VAL A 153 7.10 17.03 18.67
C VAL A 153 6.68 17.53 17.29
N ILE A 154 6.48 18.84 17.15
CA ILE A 154 6.20 19.49 15.87
C ILE A 154 7.50 19.88 15.18
N TYR A 155 7.77 19.28 14.02
CA TYR A 155 8.94 19.64 13.21
C TYR A 155 8.74 20.92 12.37
N PRO A 156 9.82 21.66 12.06
CA PRO A 156 9.79 22.77 11.11
C PRO A 156 9.29 22.35 9.73
N PHE A 157 8.75 23.30 8.95
CA PHE A 157 8.13 23.03 7.64
C PHE A 157 9.02 22.24 6.69
N PHE A 158 10.32 22.57 6.62
CA PHE A 158 11.29 21.94 5.71
C PHE A 158 11.87 20.61 6.23
N HIS A 159 11.35 20.06 7.33
CA HIS A 159 11.80 18.77 7.83
C HIS A 159 11.50 17.66 6.82
N PRO A 160 12.44 16.71 6.55
CA PRO A 160 12.25 15.66 5.54
C PRO A 160 10.95 14.87 5.67
N TRP A 161 10.55 14.47 6.89
CA TRP A 161 9.26 13.79 7.13
C TRP A 161 8.04 14.61 6.68
N ARG A 162 8.05 15.93 6.89
CA ARG A 162 6.94 16.80 6.47
C ARG A 162 6.92 16.95 4.96
N LEU A 163 8.07 17.18 4.34
CA LEU A 163 8.18 17.29 2.88
C LEU A 163 7.76 15.99 2.17
N LEU A 164 8.19 14.85 2.70
CA LEU A 164 7.78 13.54 2.19
C LEU A 164 6.28 13.30 2.36
N GLY A 165 5.72 13.66 3.51
CA GLY A 165 4.27 13.62 3.75
C GLY A 165 3.49 14.51 2.79
N TYR A 166 3.93 15.76 2.57
CA TYR A 166 3.27 16.69 1.63
C TYR A 166 3.35 16.24 0.19
N TYR A 167 4.51 15.69 -0.22
CA TYR A 167 4.65 15.06 -1.51
C TYR A 167 3.66 13.90 -1.66
N ALA A 168 3.60 12.99 -0.69
CA ALA A 168 2.69 11.84 -0.71
C ALA A 168 1.23 12.31 -0.79
N THR A 169 0.84 13.29 0.02
CA THR A 169 -0.50 13.89 -0.03
C THR A 169 -0.81 14.46 -1.42
N PHE A 170 0.07 15.30 -1.96
CA PHE A 170 -0.13 15.87 -3.30
C PHE A 170 -0.25 14.78 -4.37
N ALA A 171 0.70 13.86 -4.41
CA ALA A 171 0.80 12.82 -5.42
C ALA A 171 -0.42 11.89 -5.39
N LEU A 172 -0.85 11.48 -4.20
CA LEU A 172 -2.04 10.67 -4.01
C LEU A 172 -3.29 11.46 -4.39
N LEU A 173 -3.59 12.60 -3.75
CA LEU A 173 -4.82 13.35 -4.03
C LEU A 173 -4.95 13.72 -5.50
N TYR A 174 -3.88 14.20 -6.14
CA TYR A 174 -3.90 14.53 -7.56
C TYR A 174 -4.07 13.28 -8.43
N GLY A 175 -3.27 12.24 -8.19
CA GLY A 175 -3.27 11.02 -8.99
C GLY A 175 -4.60 10.28 -8.93
N THR A 176 -5.15 10.07 -7.73
CA THR A 176 -6.43 9.39 -7.53
C THR A 176 -7.59 10.23 -8.06
N THR A 177 -7.59 11.55 -7.86
CA THR A 177 -8.60 12.44 -8.46
C THR A 177 -8.58 12.38 -9.98
N TYR A 178 -7.40 12.46 -10.60
CA TYR A 178 -7.26 12.34 -12.06
C TYR A 178 -7.80 10.99 -12.54
N ALA A 179 -7.42 9.89 -11.88
CA ALA A 179 -7.87 8.55 -12.24
C ALA A 179 -9.40 8.41 -12.11
N MET A 180 -9.99 8.91 -11.03
CA MET A 180 -11.45 8.92 -10.84
C MET A 180 -12.17 9.71 -11.93
N ILE A 181 -11.75 10.96 -12.20
CA ILE A 181 -12.34 11.78 -13.28
C ILE A 181 -12.19 11.08 -14.64
N GLY A 182 -11.03 10.46 -14.89
CA GLY A 182 -10.75 9.69 -16.10
C GLY A 182 -11.71 8.52 -16.30
N ARG A 183 -12.05 7.80 -15.22
CA ARG A 183 -13.03 6.71 -15.18
C ARG A 183 -14.46 7.19 -15.38
N ILE A 184 -14.88 8.27 -14.71
CA ILE A 184 -16.20 8.90 -14.93
C ILE A 184 -16.36 9.27 -16.41
N LYS A 185 -15.34 9.90 -16.99
CA LYS A 185 -15.37 10.38 -18.37
C LYS A 185 -14.99 9.34 -19.43
N LYS A 186 -14.62 8.11 -19.03
CA LYS A 186 -14.18 7.00 -19.90
C LYS A 186 -13.14 7.40 -20.97
N LYS A 187 -12.23 8.31 -20.62
CA LYS A 187 -11.37 9.03 -21.59
C LYS A 187 -10.28 8.17 -22.25
N LYS A 188 -9.85 7.09 -21.58
CA LYS A 188 -8.66 6.32 -21.95
C LYS A 188 -8.96 4.83 -21.85
N ALA A 189 -8.22 4.00 -22.58
CA ALA A 189 -8.44 2.56 -22.61
C ALA A 189 -8.51 1.91 -21.20
N PRO A 190 -7.62 2.24 -20.23
CA PRO A 190 -7.71 1.70 -18.87
C PRO A 190 -8.94 2.15 -18.07
N TYR A 191 -9.63 3.19 -18.54
CA TYR A 191 -10.75 3.83 -17.86
C TYR A 191 -12.11 3.49 -18.46
N LYS A 192 -12.15 2.89 -19.67
CA LYS A 192 -13.40 2.53 -20.34
C LYS A 192 -14.19 1.49 -19.54
N ASN A 193 -13.47 0.54 -18.96
CA ASN A 193 -14.02 -0.52 -18.11
C ASN A 193 -13.43 -0.36 -16.70
N SER A 194 -14.30 -0.30 -15.70
CA SER A 194 -13.89 -0.24 -14.29
C SER A 194 -14.72 -1.24 -13.51
N HIS A 195 -14.06 -2.01 -12.66
CA HIS A 195 -14.70 -2.91 -11.70
C HIS A 195 -15.01 -2.15 -10.39
N ALA A 196 -15.91 -2.65 -9.54
CA ALA A 196 -16.21 -2.04 -8.24
C ALA A 196 -14.95 -1.84 -7.38
N THR A 197 -14.08 -2.86 -7.32
CA THR A 197 -12.76 -2.78 -6.66
C THR A 197 -11.83 -1.68 -7.21
N ASP A 198 -11.98 -1.23 -8.47
CA ASP A 198 -11.21 -0.07 -8.95
C ASP A 198 -11.66 1.23 -8.27
N TRP A 199 -12.96 1.39 -8.05
CA TRP A 199 -13.54 2.55 -7.38
C TRP A 199 -13.27 2.51 -5.88
N MET A 200 -13.46 1.34 -5.27
CA MET A 200 -13.18 1.08 -3.87
C MET A 200 -11.76 1.50 -3.51
N PHE A 201 -10.76 1.01 -4.26
CA PHE A 201 -9.36 1.36 -4.06
C PHE A 201 -9.12 2.88 -4.14
N LEU A 202 -9.60 3.53 -5.20
CA LEU A 202 -9.35 4.97 -5.42
C LEU A 202 -10.03 5.84 -4.36
N ILE A 203 -11.26 5.50 -3.96
CA ILE A 203 -12.02 6.24 -2.95
C ILE A 203 -11.39 6.07 -1.58
N LEU A 204 -11.12 4.83 -1.16
CA LEU A 204 -10.51 4.58 0.13
C LEU A 204 -9.11 5.19 0.24
N LEU A 205 -8.31 5.14 -0.82
CA LEU A 205 -7.00 5.77 -0.85
C LEU A 205 -7.09 7.31 -0.75
N GLN A 206 -8.05 7.92 -1.47
CA GLN A 206 -8.32 9.36 -1.36
C GLN A 206 -8.75 9.74 0.07
N LEU A 207 -9.70 9.01 0.66
CA LEU A 207 -10.22 9.27 2.00
C LEU A 207 -9.13 9.09 3.07
N THR A 208 -8.32 8.04 2.96
CA THR A 208 -7.16 7.81 3.83
C THR A 208 -6.20 8.99 3.75
N THR A 209 -5.90 9.48 2.54
CA THR A 209 -5.00 10.62 2.34
C THR A 209 -5.57 11.91 2.93
N LEU A 210 -6.87 12.18 2.70
CA LEU A 210 -7.55 13.37 3.21
C LEU A 210 -7.61 13.39 4.74
N THR A 211 -8.00 12.27 5.36
CA THR A 211 -8.03 12.16 6.82
C THR A 211 -6.62 12.27 7.42
N GLY A 212 -5.60 11.70 6.78
CA GLY A 212 -4.20 11.81 7.22
C GLY A 212 -3.68 13.25 7.23
N ILE A 213 -3.93 14.02 6.15
CA ILE A 213 -3.51 15.44 6.12
C ILE A 213 -4.33 16.30 7.09
N PHE A 214 -5.61 15.96 7.34
CA PHE A 214 -6.40 16.66 8.35
C PHE A 214 -5.88 16.41 9.76
N ILE A 215 -5.51 15.18 10.12
CA ILE A 215 -4.81 14.89 11.39
C ILE A 215 -3.56 15.75 11.50
N HIS A 216 -2.75 15.82 10.44
CA HIS A 216 -1.55 16.67 10.44
C HIS A 216 -1.88 18.14 10.75
N PHE A 217 -2.93 18.71 10.15
CA PHE A 217 -3.34 20.08 10.44
C PHE A 217 -3.88 20.26 11.86
N THR A 218 -4.73 19.36 12.36
CA THR A 218 -5.27 19.48 13.72
C THR A 218 -4.20 19.30 14.79
N ARG A 219 -3.15 18.53 14.51
CA ARG A 219 -1.95 18.46 15.36
C ARG A 219 -1.16 19.76 15.35
N LEU A 220 -1.00 20.41 14.20
CA LEU A 220 -0.34 21.72 14.12
C LEU A 220 -1.12 22.83 14.82
N LEU A 221 -2.46 22.75 14.81
CA LEU A 221 -3.36 23.67 15.52
C LEU A 221 -3.51 23.31 17.01
N ASP A 222 -2.91 22.20 17.44
CA ASP A 222 -2.98 21.67 18.79
C ASP A 222 -4.42 21.43 19.30
N TRP A 223 -5.24 20.78 18.46
CA TRP A 223 -6.62 20.42 18.79
C TRP A 223 -6.71 18.94 19.18
N PRO A 224 -6.56 18.58 20.47
CA PRO A 224 -6.41 17.20 20.92
C PRO A 224 -7.63 16.34 20.57
N LEU A 225 -8.83 16.74 20.99
CA LEU A 225 -10.04 15.96 20.76
C LEU A 225 -10.30 15.71 19.27
N THR A 226 -10.19 16.75 18.45
CA THR A 226 -10.38 16.64 16.99
C THR A 226 -9.33 15.72 16.37
N THR A 227 -8.08 15.83 16.80
CA THR A 227 -6.99 14.95 16.35
C THR A 227 -7.29 13.49 16.67
N TYR A 228 -7.75 13.18 17.89
CA TYR A 228 -8.04 11.80 18.30
C TYR A 228 -9.22 11.21 17.54
N ILE A 229 -10.29 11.97 17.37
CA ILE A 229 -11.45 11.55 16.57
C ILE A 229 -11.05 11.29 15.12
N LEU A 230 -10.30 12.22 14.50
CA LEU A 230 -9.82 12.05 13.13
C LEU A 230 -8.88 10.86 12.99
N TYR A 231 -8.04 10.58 13.99
CA TYR A 231 -7.15 9.42 13.99
C TYR A 231 -7.93 8.10 13.97
N VAL A 232 -9.00 7.99 14.77
CA VAL A 232 -9.91 6.83 14.73
C VAL A 232 -10.53 6.71 13.34
N PHE A 233 -11.14 7.77 12.81
CA PHE A 233 -11.72 7.73 11.46
C PHE A 233 -10.70 7.39 10.38
N HIS A 234 -9.48 7.89 10.49
CA HIS A 234 -8.40 7.57 9.57
C HIS A 234 -8.10 6.08 9.59
N LEU A 235 -7.93 5.46 10.75
CA LEU A 235 -7.69 4.02 10.86
C LEU A 235 -8.91 3.18 10.44
N MET A 236 -10.13 3.65 10.72
CA MET A 236 -11.37 3.02 10.22
C MET A 236 -11.45 2.99 8.69
N VAL A 237 -10.74 3.87 7.98
CA VAL A 237 -10.68 3.88 6.51
C VAL A 237 -9.42 3.18 6.01
N ALA A 238 -8.27 3.48 6.60
CA ALA A 238 -6.95 3.00 6.18
C ALA A 238 -6.80 1.49 6.36
N VAL A 239 -7.25 0.92 7.49
CA VAL A 239 -7.10 -0.51 7.76
C VAL A 239 -7.95 -1.35 6.80
N PRO A 240 -9.25 -1.07 6.57
CA PRO A 240 -9.99 -1.77 5.53
C PRO A 240 -9.39 -1.63 4.13
N MET A 241 -8.85 -0.45 3.80
CA MET A 241 -8.13 -0.23 2.54
C MET A 241 -6.96 -1.20 2.42
N LEU A 242 -6.13 -1.36 3.45
CA LEU A 242 -5.00 -2.29 3.42
C LEU A 242 -5.45 -3.76 3.40
N VAL A 243 -6.30 -4.17 4.33
CA VAL A 243 -6.66 -5.58 4.53
C VAL A 243 -7.42 -6.16 3.33
N LEU A 244 -8.32 -5.37 2.75
CA LEU A 244 -9.14 -5.83 1.64
C LEU A 244 -8.41 -5.66 0.31
N GLU A 245 -7.71 -4.53 0.08
CA GLU A 245 -7.12 -4.28 -1.23
C GLU A 245 -5.80 -5.03 -1.48
N VAL A 246 -4.95 -5.18 -0.44
CA VAL A 246 -3.56 -5.64 -0.61
C VAL A 246 -3.46 -7.05 -1.21
N PRO A 247 -3.99 -8.10 -0.56
CA PRO A 247 -3.85 -9.47 -1.05
C PRO A 247 -4.94 -9.89 -2.05
N PHE A 248 -6.06 -9.17 -2.15
CA PHE A 248 -7.25 -9.66 -2.86
C PHE A 248 -7.70 -8.81 -4.05
N ALA A 249 -7.20 -7.60 -4.18
CA ALA A 249 -7.68 -6.66 -5.18
C ALA A 249 -6.54 -6.11 -6.03
N LYS A 250 -6.56 -4.80 -6.29
CA LYS A 250 -5.67 -4.18 -7.26
C LYS A 250 -4.22 -4.27 -6.83
N TRP A 251 -3.90 -4.17 -5.54
CA TRP A 251 -2.52 -4.20 -5.05
C TRP A 251 -1.75 -5.48 -5.39
N ALA A 252 -2.43 -6.61 -5.54
CA ALA A 252 -1.80 -7.88 -5.92
C ALA A 252 -1.00 -7.80 -7.24
N HIS A 253 -1.32 -6.85 -8.13
CA HIS A 253 -0.56 -6.64 -9.36
C HIS A 253 0.91 -6.27 -9.12
N LEU A 254 1.22 -5.66 -7.97
CA LEU A 254 2.58 -5.31 -7.56
C LEU A 254 3.48 -6.55 -7.53
N MET A 255 2.94 -7.67 -7.04
CA MET A 255 3.66 -8.95 -7.00
C MET A 255 3.43 -9.78 -8.25
N PHE A 256 2.19 -9.88 -8.74
CA PHE A 256 1.86 -10.81 -9.82
C PHE A 256 2.53 -10.43 -11.14
N ARG A 257 2.56 -9.15 -11.51
CA ARG A 257 3.10 -8.75 -12.82
C ARG A 257 4.60 -9.05 -12.93
N PRO A 258 5.47 -8.64 -11.98
CA PRO A 258 6.90 -8.97 -12.05
C PRO A 258 7.15 -10.49 -12.00
N VAL A 259 6.37 -11.25 -11.22
CA VAL A 259 6.50 -12.72 -11.16
C VAL A 259 6.12 -13.37 -12.49
N VAL A 260 5.04 -12.93 -13.14
CA VAL A 260 4.64 -13.45 -14.45
C VAL A 260 5.70 -13.16 -15.51
N LEU A 261 6.22 -11.93 -15.56
CA LEU A 261 7.28 -11.56 -16.51
C LEU A 261 8.55 -12.39 -16.29
N TYR A 262 8.94 -12.58 -15.04
CA TYR A 262 10.05 -13.45 -14.66
C TYR A 262 9.82 -14.90 -15.10
N ALA A 263 8.67 -15.48 -14.76
CA ALA A 263 8.32 -16.85 -15.12
C ALA A 263 8.32 -17.06 -16.63
N THR A 264 7.74 -16.12 -17.39
CA THR A 264 7.75 -16.16 -18.86
C THR A 264 9.17 -16.08 -19.42
N SER A 265 10.02 -15.19 -18.91
CA SER A 265 11.42 -15.08 -19.33
C SER A 265 12.23 -16.35 -19.07
N VAL A 266 11.99 -17.02 -17.93
CA VAL A 266 12.59 -18.33 -17.63
C VAL A 266 12.16 -19.38 -18.67
N LYS A 267 10.86 -19.45 -18.99
CA LYS A 267 10.33 -20.39 -20.00
C LYS A 267 10.91 -20.11 -21.39
N GLU A 268 10.95 -18.85 -21.80
CA GLU A 268 11.51 -18.44 -23.09
C GLU A 268 12.97 -18.85 -23.22
N LYS A 269 13.79 -18.60 -22.18
CA LYS A 269 15.21 -18.94 -22.23
C LYS A 269 15.45 -20.45 -22.25
N TYR A 270 14.66 -21.20 -21.49
CA TYR A 270 14.71 -22.66 -21.50
C TYR A 270 14.35 -23.22 -22.90
N LEU A 271 13.27 -22.73 -23.51
CA LEU A 271 12.86 -23.17 -24.85
C LEU A 271 13.89 -22.82 -25.92
N GLN A 272 14.54 -21.65 -25.82
CA GLN A 272 15.65 -21.27 -26.71
C GLN A 272 16.83 -22.24 -26.58
N GLN A 273 17.24 -22.59 -25.36
CA GLN A 273 18.33 -23.55 -25.17
C GLN A 273 18.00 -24.96 -25.69
N GLN A 274 16.74 -25.38 -25.57
CA GLN A 274 16.28 -26.66 -26.14
C GLN A 274 16.29 -26.64 -27.68
N GLN A 275 15.95 -25.50 -28.29
CA GLN A 275 16.03 -25.31 -29.75
C GLN A 275 17.47 -25.26 -30.26
N GLU A 276 18.37 -24.61 -29.52
CA GLU A 276 19.80 -24.54 -29.86
C GLU A 276 20.51 -25.89 -29.72
N ALA A 277 19.98 -26.79 -28.88
CA ALA A 277 20.52 -28.13 -28.65
C ALA A 277 19.94 -29.22 -29.57
N ALA A 278 18.90 -28.90 -30.36
CA ALA A 278 18.22 -29.81 -31.29
C ALA A 278 18.72 -29.62 -32.73
#